data_AF-A0A8T7CWL2-F1
#
_entry.id   AF-A0A8T7CWL2-F1
#
_cell.length_a   1.000
_cell.length_b   1.000
_cell.length_c   1.000
_cell.angle_alpha   90.00
_cell.angle_beta   90.00
_cell.angle_gamma   90.00
#
_symmetry.space_group_name_H-M   'P 1'
#
loop_
_entity.id
_entity.type
_entity.pdbx_description
1 polymer ?
#
loop_
_entity_poly.entity_id
_entity_poly.type
_entity_poly.pdbx_seq_one_letter_code
_entity_poly.pdbx_strand_id
1 'polypeptide(L)' 'MQNDSIKSKYNVIQVEKTTAPDGMLGENWYRYVIQKGNLTNSIMEGKKTGSLKSVTAHAKDVVETINSRNVKGGRK' A
#
# COMPACT_ATOMS: atom_id res chain seq x y z
N MET A 1 15.95 13.87 19.93
CA MET A 1 15.05 14.09 18.77
C MET A 1 14.92 12.77 18.02
N GLN A 2 13.90 11.96 18.32
CA GLN A 2 13.80 10.60 17.79
C GLN A 2 12.49 10.43 16.99
N ASN A 3 12.66 10.32 15.66
CA ASN A 3 11.81 9.58 14.72
C ASN A 3 10.38 10.07 14.40
N ASP A 4 10.18 11.36 14.12
CA ASP A 4 8.97 11.80 13.38
C ASP A 4 8.95 11.31 11.92
N SER A 5 10.11 10.95 11.38
CA SER A 5 10.26 10.40 10.03
C SER A 5 9.62 9.02 9.85
N ILE A 6 9.45 8.25 10.94
CA ILE A 6 8.83 6.90 10.89
C ILE A 6 7.30 7.02 10.97
N LYS A 7 6.78 7.98 11.75
CA LYS A 7 5.34 8.20 11.92
C LYS A 7 4.64 8.68 10.64
N SER A 8 5.39 9.16 9.65
CA SER A 8 4.83 9.73 8.41
C SER A 8 5.01 8.86 7.18
N LYS A 9 5.76 7.74 7.28
CA LYS A 9 6.03 6.85 6.15
C LYS A 9 4.91 5.82 5.99
N TYR A 10 4.56 5.57 4.74
CA TYR A 10 3.68 4.49 4.36
C TYR A 10 4.44 3.16 4.42
N ASN A 11 3.77 2.10 4.84
CA ASN A 11 4.29 0.73 4.87
C ASN A 11 3.20 -0.25 4.46
N VAL A 12 3.56 -1.32 3.76
CA VAL A 12 2.64 -2.43 3.49
C VAL A 12 2.46 -3.21 4.78
N ILE A 13 1.24 -3.30 5.29
CA ILE A 13 0.94 -4.02 6.53
C ILE A 13 0.39 -5.42 6.28
N GLN A 14 -0.29 -5.62 5.14
CA GLN A 14 -0.98 -6.87 4.85
C GLN A 14 -1.08 -7.07 3.34
N VAL A 15 -0.87 -8.32 2.90
CA VAL A 15 -1.14 -8.75 1.52
C VAL A 15 -1.79 -10.11 1.59
N GLU A 16 -3.03 -10.20 1.14
CA GLU A 16 -3.84 -11.41 1.26
C GLU A 16 -4.44 -11.79 -0.07
N LYS A 17 -4.60 -13.09 -0.27
CA LYS A 17 -5.37 -13.61 -1.39
C LYS A 17 -6.84 -13.34 -1.12
N THR A 18 -7.52 -12.78 -2.10
CA THR A 18 -8.95 -12.45 -2.02
C THR A 18 -9.68 -13.04 -3.22
N THR A 19 -11.00 -13.07 -3.14
CA THR A 19 -11.85 -13.45 -4.27
C THR A 19 -11.97 -12.29 -5.25
N ALA A 20 -12.34 -12.61 -6.49
CA ALA A 20 -12.63 -11.57 -7.47
C ALA A 20 -13.73 -10.64 -6.94
N PRO A 21 -13.58 -9.31 -7.10
CA PRO A 21 -14.68 -8.38 -6.89
C PRO A 21 -15.88 -8.75 -7.77
N ASP A 22 -17.08 -8.40 -7.32
CA ASP A 22 -18.30 -8.64 -8.08
C ASP A 22 -18.20 -8.02 -9.49
N GLY A 23 -18.51 -8.79 -10.52
CA GLY A 23 -18.40 -8.39 -11.93
C GLY A 23 -16.98 -8.44 -12.54
N MET A 24 -15.95 -8.85 -11.80
CA MET A 24 -14.61 -9.04 -12.33
C MET A 24 -14.30 -10.51 -12.59
N LEU A 25 -13.80 -10.82 -13.80
CA LEU A 25 -13.32 -12.15 -14.16
C LEU A 25 -11.84 -12.30 -13.80
N GLY A 26 -11.46 -13.50 -13.36
CA GLY A 26 -10.07 -13.87 -13.11
C GLY A 26 -9.85 -14.54 -11.77
N GLU A 27 -8.94 -15.50 -11.76
CA GLU A 27 -8.47 -16.19 -10.57
C GLU A 27 -7.25 -15.45 -10.01
N ASN A 28 -6.97 -15.62 -8.70
CA ASN A 28 -5.79 -15.04 -8.03
C ASN A 28 -5.83 -13.51 -7.88
N TRP A 29 -6.92 -13.03 -7.28
CA TRP A 29 -6.98 -11.68 -6.75
C TRP A 29 -6.21 -11.60 -5.43
N TYR A 30 -5.54 -10.49 -5.21
CA TYR A 30 -4.92 -10.17 -3.93
C TYR A 30 -5.30 -8.75 -3.51
N ARG A 31 -5.57 -8.58 -2.22
CA ARG A 31 -5.75 -7.29 -1.57
C ARG A 31 -4.46 -6.98 -0.83
N TYR A 32 -3.93 -5.78 -1.02
CA TYR A 32 -2.85 -5.26 -0.20
C TYR A 32 -3.34 -4.03 0.58
N VAL A 33 -2.85 -3.92 1.81
CA VAL A 33 -3.19 -2.86 2.74
C VAL A 33 -1.91 -2.14 3.12
N ILE A 34 -1.94 -0.82 2.96
CA ILE A 34 -0.85 0.10 3.25
C ILE A 34 -1.30 1.02 4.37
N GLN A 35 -0.46 1.24 5.37
CA GLN A 35 -0.73 2.14 6.48
C GLN A 35 0.32 3.25 6.55
N LYS A 36 -0.11 4.48 6.82
CA LYS A 36 0.80 5.59 7.11
C LYS A 36 1.18 5.60 8.59
N GLY A 37 2.45 5.30 8.88
CA GLY A 37 2.99 5.23 10.23
C GLY A 37 2.11 4.35 11.12
N ASN A 38 1.80 4.87 12.31
CA ASN A 38 0.93 4.19 13.27
C ASN A 38 -0.50 4.74 13.28
N LEU A 39 -0.89 5.53 12.26
CA LEU A 39 -2.22 6.11 12.19
C LEU A 39 -3.19 5.06 11.64
N THR A 40 -4.14 4.62 12.46
CA THR A 40 -5.21 3.70 12.06
C THR A 40 -6.22 4.33 11.11
N ASN A 41 -6.32 5.66 11.08
CA ASN A 41 -7.18 6.42 10.16
C ASN A 41 -6.55 6.69 8.78
N SER A 42 -5.34 6.19 8.51
CA SER A 42 -4.63 6.42 7.24
C SER A 42 -4.23 5.10 6.60
N ILE A 43 -5.25 4.35 6.23
CA ILE A 43 -5.14 3.05 5.57
C ILE A 43 -5.52 3.23 4.10
N MET A 44 -4.70 2.67 3.22
CA MET A 44 -4.92 2.61 1.78
C MET A 44 -4.98 1.16 1.37
N GLU A 45 -6.00 0.82 0.60
CA GLU A 45 -6.25 -0.55 0.19
C GLU A 45 -6.27 -0.63 -1.32
N GLY A 46 -5.58 -1.62 -1.87
CA GLY A 46 -5.57 -1.88 -3.30
C GLY A 46 -5.86 -3.34 -3.57
N LYS A 47 -6.57 -3.59 -4.67
CA LYS A 47 -6.80 -4.93 -5.19
C LYS A 47 -6.09 -5.07 -6.52
N LYS A 48 -5.36 -6.15 -6.70
CA LYS A 48 -4.65 -6.43 -7.94
C LYS A 48 -4.71 -7.92 -8.27
N THR A 49 -4.89 -8.23 -9.54
CA THR A 49 -4.75 -9.59 -10.06
C THR A 49 -3.29 -9.94 -10.25
N GLY A 50 -2.93 -11.20 -10.02
CA GLY A 50 -1.59 -11.70 -10.31
C GLY A 50 -1.14 -12.74 -9.31
N SER A 51 0.17 -12.81 -9.08
CA SER A 51 0.76 -13.67 -8.06
C SER A 51 1.05 -12.88 -6.78
N LEU A 52 1.08 -13.55 -5.63
CA LEU A 52 1.45 -12.93 -4.34
C LEU A 52 2.75 -12.12 -4.45
N LYS A 53 3.76 -12.64 -5.16
CA LYS A 53 5.05 -11.97 -5.39
C LYS A 53 4.90 -10.68 -6.20
N SER A 54 4.13 -10.72 -7.29
CA SER A 54 3.88 -9.54 -8.14
C SER A 54 3.10 -8.47 -7.38
N VAL A 55 2.07 -8.87 -6.63
CA VAL A 55 1.26 -7.93 -5.85
C VAL A 55 2.06 -7.34 -4.69
N THR A 56 2.91 -8.14 -4.04
CA THR A 56 3.81 -7.64 -2.98
C THR A 56 4.84 -6.65 -3.54
N ALA A 57 5.44 -6.95 -4.69
CA ALA A 57 6.37 -6.04 -5.36
C ALA A 57 5.69 -4.72 -5.73
N HIS A 58 4.48 -4.79 -6.28
CA HIS A 58 3.69 -3.61 -6.60
C HIS A 58 3.33 -2.80 -5.36
N ALA A 59 2.88 -3.43 -4.27
CA ALA A 59 2.57 -2.73 -3.03
C ALA A 59 3.80 -2.01 -2.45
N LYS A 60 5.00 -2.61 -2.54
CA LYS A 60 6.26 -1.97 -2.15
C LYS A 60 6.61 -0.77 -3.02
N ASP A 61 6.49 -0.90 -4.33
CA ASP A 61 6.73 0.19 -5.29
C ASP A 61 5.77 1.37 -5.07
N VAL A 62 4.50 1.08 -4.79
CA VAL A 62 3.49 2.09 -4.43
C VAL A 62 3.90 2.83 -3.15
N VAL A 63 4.28 2.09 -2.11
CA VAL A 63 4.76 2.68 -0.84
C VAL A 63 5.99 3.56 -1.06
N GLU A 64 6.97 3.06 -1.81
CA GLU A 64 8.19 3.79 -2.13
C GLU A 64 7.89 5.07 -2.93
N THR A 65 6.99 5.00 -3.90
CA THR A 65 6.53 6.14 -4.70
C THR A 65 5.82 7.18 -3.82
N ILE A 66 4.89 6.75 -2.95
CA ILE A 66 4.16 7.66 -2.05
C ILE A 66 5.11 8.32 -1.05
N ASN A 67 6.03 7.55 -0.47
CA ASN A 67 7.04 8.06 0.45
C ASN A 67 7.98 9.05 -0.24
N SER A 68 8.42 8.74 -1.46
CA SER A 68 9.26 9.63 -2.29
C SER A 68 8.53 10.92 -2.68
N ARG A 69 7.23 10.85 -2.99
CA ARG A 69 6.41 12.03 -3.35
C ARG A 69 6.07 12.91 -2.15
N ASN A 70 5.86 12.33 -0.96
CA ASN A 70 5.61 13.10 0.26
C ASN A 70 6.81 13.97 0.67
N VAL A 71 8.01 13.73 0.14
CA VAL A 71 9.17 14.64 0.31
C VAL A 71 9.00 15.96 -0.46
N LYS A 72 8.10 16.03 -1.45
CA LYS A 72 7.87 17.20 -2.32
C LYS A 72 6.44 17.76 -2.27
N GLY A 73 5.68 17.48 -1.21
CA GLY A 73 4.36 18.07 -0.97
C GLY A 73 4.39 19.49 -0.37
N GLY A 74 5.52 20.20 -0.48
CA GLY A 74 5.64 21.59 -0.05
C GLY A 74 4.79 22.49 -0.95
N ARG A 75 3.52 22.66 -0.57
CA ARG A 75 2.68 23.73 -1.09
C ARG A 75 3.30 25.05 -0.62
N LYS A 76 4.01 25.73 -1.52
CA LYS A 76 4.43 27.12 -1.35
C LYS A 76 3.21 28.03 -1.46
#